data_AF-A0A7J3FDB8-F1
#
_entry.id   AF-A0A7J3FDB8-F1
#
_cell.length_a   1.000
_cell.length_b   1.000
_cell.length_c   1.000
_cell.angle_alpha   90.00
_cell.angle_beta   90.00
_cell.angle_gamma   90.00
#
_symmetry.space_group_name_H-M   'P 1'
#
loop_
_entity.id
_entity.type
_entity.pdbx_description
1 polymer ?
#
loop_
_entity_poly.entity_id
_entity_poly.type
_entity_poly.pdbx_seq_one_letter_code
_entity_poly.pdbx_strand_id
1 'polypeptide(L)'
;KGVCRLAGMEVVEVEGATGNTQTNLAGKIKATLKALENNDLVLLHIKAFDELGHDGKAEEKVKFIEKLDPYLGQLWGASDFLLLTADHTTPVDFREHAGDPVPFALVGPGIRRDEVRSFDERSCTKGGLGYILGRDLLPILLNLMGKMQKFGA
;
A
#
# COMPACT_ATOMS: atom_id res chain seq x y z
N LYS A 1 -12.64 0.59 -6.21
CA LYS A 1 -13.17 -0.20 -7.36
C LYS A 1 -13.46 0.69 -8.58
N GLY A 2 -14.37 1.68 -8.50
CA GLY A 2 -14.71 2.55 -9.64
C GLY A 2 -13.50 3.27 -10.27
N VAL A 3 -12.66 3.91 -9.45
CA VAL A 3 -11.43 4.58 -9.90
C VAL A 3 -10.49 3.63 -10.63
N CYS A 4 -10.26 2.41 -10.12
CA CYS A 4 -9.42 1.40 -10.77
C CYS A 4 -9.97 1.01 -12.15
N ARG A 5 -11.29 0.80 -12.29
CA ARG A 5 -11.91 0.49 -13.60
C ARG A 5 -11.74 1.64 -14.58
N LEU A 6 -11.92 2.88 -14.13
CA LEU A 6 -11.71 4.08 -14.95
C LEU A 6 -10.26 4.20 -15.42
N ALA A 7 -9.30 3.80 -14.57
CA ALA A 7 -7.88 3.74 -14.90
C ALA A 7 -7.48 2.53 -15.77
N GLY A 8 -8.44 1.71 -16.20
CA GLY A 8 -8.20 0.55 -17.07
C GLY A 8 -7.74 -0.72 -16.34
N MET A 9 -7.82 -0.77 -15.01
CA MET A 9 -7.46 -1.95 -14.24
C MET A 9 -8.58 -3.00 -14.25
N GLU A 10 -8.21 -4.28 -14.31
CA GLU A 10 -9.09 -5.39 -13.99
C GLU A 10 -9.38 -5.42 -12.48
N VAL A 11 -10.67 -5.50 -12.10
CA VAL A 11 -11.06 -5.61 -10.69
C VAL A 11 -11.29 -7.07 -10.34
N VAL A 12 -10.42 -7.61 -9.48
CA VAL A 12 -10.57 -8.95 -8.92
C VAL A 12 -11.61 -8.93 -7.79
N GLU A 13 -12.66 -9.73 -7.95
CA GLU A 13 -13.68 -9.93 -6.94
C GLU A 13 -13.27 -11.07 -6.00
N VAL A 14 -13.35 -10.81 -4.69
CA VAL A 14 -12.95 -11.76 -3.65
C VAL A 14 -14.13 -11.99 -2.72
N GLU A 15 -14.54 -13.24 -2.58
CA GLU A 15 -15.63 -13.62 -1.67
C GLU A 15 -15.29 -13.22 -0.22
N GLY A 16 -16.25 -12.57 0.44
CA GLY A 16 -16.07 -12.05 1.80
C GLY A 16 -15.20 -10.78 1.90
N ALA A 17 -14.80 -10.16 0.78
CA ALA A 17 -14.14 -8.85 0.81
C ALA A 17 -15.16 -7.71 1.04
N THR A 18 -15.55 -7.53 2.30
CA THR A 18 -16.60 -6.60 2.74
C THR A 18 -16.16 -5.14 2.81
N GLY A 19 -14.86 -4.86 2.84
CA GLY A 19 -14.33 -3.50 3.05
C GLY A 19 -14.27 -3.05 4.51
N ASN A 20 -14.76 -3.87 5.44
CA ASN A 20 -14.72 -3.58 6.88
C ASN A 20 -13.74 -4.47 7.64
N THR A 21 -13.72 -4.36 8.97
CA THR A 21 -12.85 -5.16 9.85
C THR A 21 -13.09 -6.67 9.78
N GLN A 22 -14.26 -7.11 9.31
CA GLN A 22 -14.59 -8.51 9.07
C GLN A 22 -14.22 -8.99 7.65
N THR A 23 -13.54 -8.15 6.86
CA THR A 23 -13.13 -8.51 5.50
C THR A 23 -12.27 -9.78 5.48
N ASN A 24 -12.48 -10.60 4.46
CA ASN A 24 -11.65 -11.76 4.15
C ASN A 24 -10.25 -11.32 3.69
N LEU A 25 -9.41 -10.95 4.65
CA LEU A 25 -8.05 -10.47 4.39
C LEU A 25 -7.22 -11.56 3.68
N ALA A 26 -7.23 -12.78 4.20
CA ALA A 26 -6.50 -13.91 3.62
C ALA A 26 -6.93 -14.20 2.17
N GLY A 27 -8.23 -14.11 1.88
CA GLY A 27 -8.76 -14.25 0.52
C GLY A 27 -8.22 -13.18 -0.43
N LYS A 28 -8.09 -11.93 0.04
CA LYS A 28 -7.50 -10.84 -0.75
C LYS A 28 -6.02 -11.06 -1.01
N ILE A 29 -5.26 -11.51 0.00
CA ILE A 29 -3.85 -11.86 -0.17
C ILE A 29 -3.69 -12.99 -1.20
N LYS A 30 -4.46 -14.08 -1.07
CA LYS A 30 -4.45 -15.19 -2.02
C LYS A 30 -4.79 -14.73 -3.45
N ALA A 31 -5.78 -13.86 -3.59
CA ALA A 31 -6.15 -13.30 -4.89
C ALA A 31 -5.05 -12.41 -5.48
N THR A 32 -4.38 -11.60 -4.65
CA THR A 32 -3.23 -10.79 -5.05
C THR A 32 -2.07 -11.66 -5.54
N LEU A 33 -1.71 -12.71 -4.78
CA LEU A 33 -0.65 -13.65 -5.18
C LEU A 33 -0.95 -14.31 -6.53
N LYS A 34 -2.20 -14.76 -6.73
CA LYS A 34 -2.63 -15.33 -8.01
C LYS A 34 -2.63 -14.29 -9.16
N ALA A 35 -3.01 -13.04 -8.87
CA ALA A 35 -3.01 -11.98 -9.88
C ALA A 35 -1.58 -11.63 -10.32
N LEU A 36 -0.60 -11.69 -9.43
CA LEU A 36 0.82 -11.45 -9.73
C LEU A 36 1.39 -12.45 -10.76
N GLU A 37 0.83 -13.66 -10.86
CA GLU A 37 1.28 -14.65 -11.86
C GLU A 37 1.05 -14.21 -13.31
N ASN A 38 0.09 -13.31 -13.56
CA ASN A 38 -0.35 -12.95 -14.91
C ASN A 38 -0.38 -11.44 -15.17
N ASN A 39 0.05 -10.60 -14.22
CA ASN A 39 -0.03 -9.15 -14.33
C ASN A 39 1.27 -8.48 -13.88
N ASP A 40 1.71 -7.46 -14.63
CA ASP A 40 2.91 -6.66 -14.29
C ASP A 40 2.72 -5.76 -13.06
N LEU A 41 1.46 -5.39 -12.74
CA LEU A 41 1.12 -4.50 -11.63
C LEU A 41 -0.18 -4.95 -10.97
N VAL A 42 -0.14 -5.16 -9.65
CA VAL A 42 -1.30 -5.52 -8.86
C VAL A 42 -1.46 -4.53 -7.70
N LEU A 43 -2.66 -3.94 -7.58
CA LEU A 43 -3.01 -3.05 -6.48
C LEU A 43 -3.85 -3.79 -5.43
N LEU A 44 -3.29 -3.99 -4.25
CA LEU A 44 -4.01 -4.48 -3.07
C LEU A 44 -4.46 -3.30 -2.21
N HIS A 45 -5.77 -3.05 -2.12
CA HIS A 45 -6.34 -2.02 -1.26
C HIS A 45 -7.01 -2.63 -0.03
N ILE A 46 -6.74 -2.13 1.18
CA ILE A 46 -7.34 -2.61 2.44
C ILE A 46 -8.02 -1.43 3.16
N LYS A 47 -9.35 -1.47 3.29
CA LYS A 47 -10.15 -0.33 3.79
C LYS A 47 -10.32 -0.29 5.31
N ALA A 48 -10.21 -1.42 6.00
CA ALA A 48 -10.53 -1.55 7.44
C ALA A 48 -9.75 -0.56 8.34
N PHE A 49 -8.54 -0.15 7.95
CA PHE A 49 -7.73 0.82 8.71
C PHE A 49 -8.40 2.18 8.85
N ASP A 50 -9.15 2.59 7.84
CA ASP A 50 -9.84 3.86 7.82
C ASP A 50 -11.09 3.84 8.72
N GLU A 51 -11.91 2.79 8.60
CA GLU A 51 -13.08 2.61 9.48
C GLU A 51 -12.68 2.62 10.96
N LEU A 52 -11.57 1.96 11.31
CA LEU A 52 -11.04 1.96 12.67
C LEU A 52 -10.54 3.34 13.11
N GLY A 53 -10.06 4.16 12.16
CA GLY A 53 -9.73 5.56 12.39
C GLY A 53 -10.96 6.39 12.73
N HIS A 54 -12.01 6.32 11.89
CA HIS A 54 -13.28 7.00 12.12
C HIS A 54 -13.97 6.58 13.43
N ASP A 55 -13.90 5.29 13.78
CA ASP A 55 -14.47 4.78 15.03
C ASP A 55 -13.67 5.18 16.28
N GLY A 56 -12.48 5.77 16.13
CA GLY A 56 -11.57 6.09 17.24
C GLY A 56 -11.02 4.85 17.96
N LYS A 57 -10.92 3.73 17.25
CA LYS A 57 -10.54 2.41 17.78
C LYS A 57 -9.04 2.15 17.62
N ALA A 58 -8.26 2.81 18.46
CA ALA A 58 -6.80 2.78 18.38
C ALA A 58 -6.22 1.36 18.53
N GLU A 59 -6.65 0.63 19.56
CA GLU A 59 -6.14 -0.72 19.82
C GLU A 59 -6.48 -1.70 18.68
N GLU A 60 -7.69 -1.62 18.15
CA GLU A 60 -8.11 -2.46 17.04
C GLU A 60 -7.39 -2.09 15.74
N LYS A 61 -7.09 -0.80 15.51
CA LYS A 61 -6.29 -0.36 14.37
C LYS A 61 -4.89 -0.97 14.43
N VAL A 62 -4.25 -0.96 15.60
CA VAL A 62 -2.96 -1.64 15.83
C VAL A 62 -3.07 -3.14 15.59
N LYS A 63 -4.05 -3.82 16.21
CA LYS A 63 -4.27 -5.27 16.02
C LYS A 63 -4.49 -5.64 14.55
N PHE A 64 -5.16 -4.78 13.78
CA PHE A 64 -5.38 -5.03 12.36
C PHE A 64 -4.09 -4.84 11.53
N ILE A 65 -3.23 -3.87 11.90
CA ILE A 65 -1.89 -3.71 11.31
C ILE A 65 -1.06 -4.98 11.56
N GLU A 66 -1.01 -5.44 12.82
CA GLU A 66 -0.30 -6.67 13.22
C GLU A 66 -0.84 -7.91 12.48
N LYS A 67 -2.16 -7.97 12.24
CA LYS A 67 -2.78 -9.03 11.45
C LYS A 67 -2.35 -9.01 9.98
N LEU A 68 -2.08 -7.82 9.42
CA LEU A 68 -1.61 -7.67 8.03
C LEU A 68 -0.11 -7.99 7.89
N ASP A 69 0.70 -7.61 8.89
CA ASP A 69 2.17 -7.59 8.81
C ASP A 69 2.79 -8.91 8.29
N PRO A 70 2.40 -10.12 8.76
CA PRO A 70 2.95 -11.36 8.24
C PRO A 70 2.69 -11.60 6.74
N TYR A 71 1.61 -11.04 6.20
CA TYR A 71 1.30 -11.16 4.77
C TYR A 71 2.19 -10.27 3.90
N LEU A 72 2.78 -9.19 4.45
CA LEU A 72 3.73 -8.37 3.70
C LEU A 72 4.95 -9.19 3.28
N GLY A 73 5.41 -10.12 4.13
CA GLY A 73 6.48 -11.05 3.78
C GLY A 73 6.10 -12.00 2.63
N GLN A 74 4.85 -12.45 2.56
CA GLN A 74 4.36 -13.28 1.46
C GLN A 74 4.26 -12.51 0.15
N LEU A 75 3.73 -11.27 0.21
CA LEU A 75 3.62 -10.39 -0.95
C LEU A 75 4.99 -10.03 -1.49
N TRP A 76 5.94 -9.70 -0.61
CA TRP A 76 7.33 -9.44 -0.98
C TRP A 76 7.98 -10.68 -1.61
N GLY A 77 7.79 -11.87 -1.04
CA GLY A 77 8.34 -13.11 -1.60
C GLY A 77 7.79 -13.51 -2.97
N ALA A 78 6.68 -12.89 -3.41
CA ALA A 78 6.02 -13.18 -4.68
C ALA A 78 6.09 -12.02 -5.70
N SER A 79 6.84 -10.95 -5.40
CA SER A 79 6.97 -9.79 -6.28
C SER A 79 8.41 -9.27 -6.33
N ASP A 80 8.81 -8.72 -7.46
CA ASP A 80 10.11 -8.06 -7.58
C ASP A 80 10.13 -6.71 -6.85
N PHE A 81 8.99 -6.03 -6.82
CA PHE A 81 8.83 -4.73 -6.19
C PHE A 81 7.58 -4.72 -5.30
N LEU A 82 7.70 -4.15 -4.10
CA LEU A 82 6.58 -3.89 -3.21
C LEU A 82 6.58 -2.42 -2.79
N LEU A 83 5.49 -1.73 -3.12
CA LEU A 83 5.18 -0.37 -2.68
C LEU A 83 4.07 -0.44 -1.63
N LEU A 84 4.34 0.05 -0.42
CA LEU A 84 3.41 0.11 0.69
C LEU A 84 3.17 1.58 1.07
N THR A 85 1.91 2.00 1.16
CA THR A 85 1.50 3.33 1.62
C THR A 85 0.02 3.29 2.03
N ALA A 86 -0.45 4.38 2.64
CA ALA A 86 -1.87 4.73 2.69
C ALA A 86 -2.21 5.78 1.59
N ASP A 87 -3.49 5.93 1.28
CA ASP A 87 -4.02 6.99 0.42
C ASP A 87 -4.25 8.30 1.18
N HIS A 88 -4.51 8.22 2.48
CA HIS A 88 -4.60 9.38 3.38
C HIS A 88 -4.41 8.98 4.86
N THR A 89 -4.28 9.99 5.72
CA THR A 89 -4.26 9.82 7.17
C THR A 89 -5.68 9.94 7.73
N THR A 90 -6.03 9.06 8.66
CA THR A 90 -7.27 9.13 9.47
C THR A 90 -6.90 8.96 10.94
N PRO A 91 -6.56 10.05 11.67
CA PRO A 91 -6.15 9.99 13.06
C PRO A 91 -7.31 9.54 13.96
N VAL A 92 -7.04 8.71 14.97
CA VAL A 92 -8.08 8.12 15.85
C VAL A 92 -8.71 9.12 16.82
N ASP A 93 -7.98 10.19 17.14
CA ASP A 93 -8.44 11.32 17.95
C ASP A 93 -9.24 12.32 17.11
N PHE A 94 -8.86 12.51 15.85
CA PHE A 94 -9.58 13.38 14.92
C PHE A 94 -10.82 12.72 14.29
N ARG A 95 -10.78 11.40 14.08
CA ARG A 95 -11.86 10.57 13.52
C ARG A 95 -12.38 10.98 12.15
N GLU A 96 -11.56 11.73 11.43
CA GLU A 96 -11.80 12.14 10.06
C GLU A 96 -10.49 12.12 9.28
N HIS A 97 -10.60 12.24 7.96
CA HIS A 97 -9.46 12.38 7.09
C HIS A 97 -8.70 13.67 7.43
N ALA A 98 -7.39 13.55 7.60
CA ALA A 98 -6.49 14.67 7.90
C ALA A 98 -5.47 14.86 6.78
N GLY A 99 -4.92 16.07 6.71
CA GLY A 99 -3.89 16.46 5.74
C GLY A 99 -2.47 16.03 6.12
N ASP A 100 -2.31 15.27 7.20
CA ASP A 100 -1.01 14.75 7.63
C ASP A 100 -0.42 13.80 6.59
N PRO A 101 0.90 13.86 6.34
CA PRO A 101 1.55 12.97 5.40
C PRO A 101 1.46 11.52 5.84
N VAL A 102 1.41 10.62 4.87
CA VAL A 102 1.38 9.17 5.09
C VAL A 102 2.78 8.56 4.92
N PRO A 103 3.14 7.56 5.72
CA PRO A 103 4.38 6.81 5.51
C PRO A 103 4.27 5.99 4.23
N PHE A 104 5.36 5.88 3.49
CA PHE A 104 5.47 4.94 2.38
C PHE A 104 6.84 4.25 2.37
N ALA A 105 6.86 3.03 1.82
CA ALA A 105 8.05 2.23 1.63
C ALA A 105 8.03 1.63 0.23
N LEU A 106 9.20 1.55 -0.39
CA LEU A 106 9.40 0.90 -1.67
C LEU A 106 10.62 -0.02 -1.57
N VAL A 107 10.41 -1.30 -1.82
CA VAL A 107 11.46 -2.33 -1.81
C VAL A 107 11.48 -3.03 -3.17
N GLY A 108 12.67 -3.44 -3.59
CA GLY A 108 12.89 -4.02 -4.91
C GLY A 108 14.33 -3.91 -5.41
N PRO A 109 14.66 -4.58 -6.53
CA PRO A 109 15.99 -4.53 -7.12
C PRO A 109 16.34 -3.11 -7.60
N GLY A 110 17.63 -2.76 -7.55
CA GLY A 110 18.14 -1.47 -8.00
C GLY A 110 17.85 -0.27 -7.08
N ILE A 111 17.07 -0.46 -6.02
CA ILE A 111 16.81 0.61 -5.04
C ILE A 111 18.06 0.89 -4.21
N ARG A 112 18.40 2.18 -4.09
CA ARG A 112 19.41 2.67 -3.15
C ARG A 112 18.79 2.75 -1.76
N ARG A 113 18.94 1.66 -0.99
CA ARG A 113 18.38 1.52 0.36
C ARG A 113 18.95 2.58 1.30
N ASP A 114 18.08 3.25 2.05
CA ASP A 114 18.46 4.15 3.13
C ASP A 114 18.71 3.41 4.46
N GLU A 115 18.89 4.15 5.55
CA GLU A 115 19.17 3.58 6.87
C GLU A 115 17.91 3.26 7.70
N VAL A 116 16.70 3.54 7.18
CA VAL A 116 15.44 3.33 7.91
C VAL A 116 15.21 1.83 8.15
N ARG A 117 14.83 1.48 9.39
CA ARG A 117 14.66 0.08 9.84
C ARG A 117 13.24 -0.29 10.25
N SER A 118 12.36 0.69 10.44
CA SER A 118 10.96 0.49 10.82
C SER A 118 10.03 1.31 9.95
N PHE A 119 8.83 0.79 9.75
CA PHE A 119 7.77 1.44 8.98
C PHE A 119 6.76 2.06 9.95
N ASP A 120 6.94 3.34 10.22
CA ASP A 120 6.10 4.17 11.08
C ASP A 120 6.29 5.65 10.70
N GLU A 121 5.36 6.51 11.10
CA GLU A 121 5.32 7.91 10.69
C GLU A 121 6.62 8.65 11.04
N ARG A 122 7.24 8.35 12.19
CA ARG A 122 8.46 9.05 12.65
C ARG A 122 9.68 8.56 11.90
N SER A 123 9.82 7.25 11.72
CA SER A 123 10.97 6.67 11.04
C SER A 123 10.97 7.01 9.54
N CYS A 124 9.79 7.02 8.91
CA CYS A 124 9.65 7.40 7.50
C CYS A 124 10.04 8.87 7.22
N THR A 125 10.04 9.76 8.21
CA THR A 125 10.57 11.14 8.02
C THR A 125 12.05 11.18 7.65
N LYS A 126 12.80 10.10 7.91
CA LYS A 126 14.22 9.96 7.60
C LYS A 126 14.49 9.18 6.30
N GLY A 127 13.43 8.81 5.57
CA GLY A 127 13.55 8.05 4.33
C GLY A 127 14.28 8.83 3.23
N GLY A 128 15.10 8.14 2.45
CA GLY A 128 15.96 8.75 1.42
C GLY A 128 15.22 9.37 0.24
N LEU A 129 13.93 9.05 0.06
CA LEU A 129 13.05 9.67 -0.93
C LEU A 129 12.46 11.00 -0.46
N GLY A 130 12.57 11.32 0.83
CA GLY A 130 12.07 12.57 1.40
C GLY A 130 10.55 12.70 1.27
N TYR A 131 10.10 13.94 1.06
CA TYR A 131 8.70 14.29 0.94
C TYR A 131 8.30 14.41 -0.54
N ILE A 132 7.42 13.51 -1.00
CA ILE A 132 6.91 13.48 -2.38
C ILE A 132 5.39 13.43 -2.40
N LEU A 133 4.79 13.68 -3.56
CA LEU A 133 3.35 13.60 -3.73
C LEU A 133 2.92 12.17 -4.10
N GLY A 134 1.69 11.79 -3.78
CA GLY A 134 1.17 10.47 -4.13
C GLY A 134 1.22 10.15 -5.63
N ARG A 135 1.13 11.18 -6.49
CA ARG A 135 1.27 11.04 -7.96
C ARG A 135 2.67 10.67 -8.42
N ASP A 136 3.68 10.87 -7.58
CA ASP A 136 5.09 10.59 -7.92
C ASP A 136 5.43 9.11 -7.69
N LEU A 137 4.65 8.39 -6.88
CA LEU A 137 4.89 6.99 -6.49
C LEU A 137 4.94 6.03 -7.69
N LEU A 138 3.92 6.06 -8.56
CA LEU A 138 3.87 5.16 -9.72
C LEU A 138 4.98 5.47 -10.76
N PRO A 139 5.25 6.73 -11.14
CA PRO A 139 6.40 7.06 -11.98
C PRO A 139 7.75 6.55 -11.42
N ILE A 140 7.98 6.67 -10.11
CA ILE A 140 9.19 6.14 -9.46
C ILE A 140 9.24 4.61 -9.59
N LEU A 141 8.15 3.93 -9.29
CA LEU A 141 8.05 2.47 -9.42
C LEU A 141 8.29 2.02 -10.88
N LEU A 142 7.62 2.64 -11.86
CA LEU A 142 7.77 2.30 -13.27
C LEU A 142 9.19 2.55 -13.78
N ASN A 143 9.89 3.57 -13.25
CA ASN A 143 11.29 3.80 -13.57
C ASN A 143 12.17 2.66 -13.05
N LEU A 144 11.95 2.22 -11.81
CA LEU A 144 12.69 1.10 -11.23
C LEU A 144 12.40 -0.23 -11.94
N MET A 145 11.18 -0.41 -12.43
CA MET A 145 10.80 -1.56 -13.27
C MET A 145 11.36 -1.51 -14.70
N GLY A 146 12.05 -0.41 -15.09
CA GLY A 146 12.52 -0.20 -16.46
C GLY A 146 11.40 -0.02 -17.49
N LYS A 147 10.20 0.38 -17.04
CA LYS A 147 9.01 0.58 -17.89
C LYS A 147 8.78 2.06 -18.25
N MET A 148 9.50 2.98 -17.61
CA MET A 148 9.46 4.41 -17.96
C MET A 148 10.21 4.67 -19.27
N GLN A 149 9.59 5.47 -20.14
CA GLN A 149 10.22 5.97 -21.35
C GLN A 149 10.91 7.31 -21.06
N LYS A 150 12.10 7.48 -21.62
CA LYS A 150 12.79 8.77 -21.58
C LYS A 150 11.98 9.79 -22.41
N PHE A 151 11.74 10.97 -21.85
CA PHE A 151 11.13 12.07 -22.57
C PHE A 151 12.22 12.92 -23.23
N GLY A 152 12.24 12.94 -24.57
CA GLY A 152 13.34 13.50 -25.37
C GLY A 152 14.57 12.59 -25.40
N ALA A 153 15.56 12.97 -26.22
CA ALA A 153 16.85 12.31 -26.48
C ALA A 153 16.85 10.79 -26.75
#